data_AF-O34702-F1
#
_entry.id   AF-O34702-F1
#
_cell.length_a   1.000
_cell.length_b   1.000
_cell.length_c   1.000
_cell.angle_alpha   90.00
_cell.angle_beta   90.00
_cell.angle_gamma   90.00
#
_symmetry.space_group_name_H-M   'P 1'
#
loop_
_entity.id
_entity.type
_entity.pdbx_description
1 polymer ?
#
loop_
_entity_poly.entity_id
_entity_poly.type
_entity_poly.pdbx_seq_one_letter_code
_entity_poly.pdbx_strand_id
1 'polypeptide(L)' 'MENEVVFFCRKCNHHLFAKNPMINTLKVISEMDCPNCGEEGYHNWILSHIGDSEKEKENYNWK' A
#
# COMPACT_ATOMS: atom_id res chain seq x y z
N MET A 1 6.75 -15.79 8.85
CA MET A 1 6.23 -15.01 7.71
C MET A 1 5.64 -13.75 8.28
N GLU A 2 6.15 -12.58 7.88
CA GLU A 2 5.55 -11.30 8.29
C GLU A 2 4.33 -11.07 7.40
N ASN A 3 3.15 -11.02 8.01
CA ASN A 3 1.93 -10.66 7.31
C ASN A 3 1.94 -9.15 7.10
N GLU A 4 2.04 -8.72 5.85
CA GLU A 4 1.97 -7.31 5.47
C GLU A 4 0.52 -6.95 5.15
N VAL A 5 0.14 -5.71 5.46
CA VAL A 5 -1.15 -5.18 5.02
C VAL A 5 -0.93 -4.46 3.71
N VAL A 6 -1.66 -4.87 2.68
CA VAL A 6 -1.52 -4.34 1.34
C VAL A 6 -2.61 -3.30 1.08
N PHE A 7 -2.21 -2.12 0.63
CA PHE A 7 -3.10 -1.06 0.17
C PHE A 7 -2.92 -0.88 -1.33
N PHE A 8 -3.95 -0.43 -2.04
CA PHE A 8 -3.79 0.06 -3.41
C PHE A 8 -4.27 1.51 -3.56
N CYS A 9 -3.60 2.25 -4.44
CA CYS A 9 -4.01 3.58 -4.86
C CYS A 9 -5.19 3.47 -5.84
N ARG A 10 -6.30 4.16 -5.55
CA ARG A 10 -7.52 4.15 -6.39
C ARG A 10 -7.29 4.65 -7.80
N LYS A 11 -6.31 5.54 -8.01
CA LYS A 11 -6.05 6.18 -9.31
C LYS A 11 -5.21 5.32 -10.24
N CYS A 12 -4.10 4.75 -9.73
CA CYS A 12 -3.11 4.07 -10.56
C CYS A 12 -2.89 2.60 -10.21
N ASN A 13 -3.62 2.06 -9.23
CA ASN A 13 -3.49 0.69 -8.75
C ASN A 13 -2.10 0.32 -8.22
N HIS A 14 -1.32 1.33 -7.80
CA HIS A 14 -0.04 1.10 -7.12
C HIS A 14 -0.27 0.40 -5.78
N HIS A 15 0.42 -0.72 -5.55
CA HIS A 15 0.32 -1.51 -4.33
C HIS A 15 1.38 -1.08 -3.31
N LEU A 16 0.96 -0.82 -2.08
CA LEU A 16 1.82 -0.48 -0.95
C LEU A 16 1.73 -1.58 0.10
N PHE A 17 2.86 -2.22 0.39
CA PHE A 17 2.97 -3.26 1.42
C PHE A 17 3.44 -2.62 2.72
N ALA A 18 2.60 -2.69 3.76
CA ALA A 18 2.89 -2.11 5.06
C ALA A 18 3.20 -3.20 6.09
N LYS A 19 4.46 -3.20 6.54
CA LYS A 19 4.88 -4.00 7.70
C LYS A 19 4.36 -3.38 8.98
N ASN A 20 4.01 -4.24 9.95
CA ASN A 20 3.59 -3.84 11.29
C ASN A 20 2.44 -2.79 11.28
N PRO A 21 1.20 -3.20 10.94
CA PRO A 21 0.05 -2.31 10.72
C PRO A 21 -0.51 -1.75 12.04
N MET A 22 0.31 -1.03 12.78
CA MET A 22 -0.12 -0.25 13.93
C MET A 22 -0.93 0.96 13.47
N ILE A 23 -1.76 1.51 14.37
CA ILE A 23 -2.61 2.67 14.08
C ILE A 23 -1.80 3.85 13.52
N ASN A 24 -0.59 4.08 14.02
CA ASN A 24 0.29 5.14 13.52
C ASN A 24 0.74 4.90 12.06
N THR A 25 1.05 3.66 11.69
CA THR A 25 1.37 3.27 10.31
C THR A 25 0.19 3.55 9.40
N LEU A 26 -1.02 3.17 9.83
CA LEU A 26 -2.25 3.40 9.08
C LEU A 26 -2.55 4.90 8.91
N LYS A 27 -2.31 5.70 9.95
CA LYS A 27 -2.48 7.15 9.88
C LYS A 27 -1.55 7.77 8.84
N VAL A 28 -0.26 7.43 8.89
CA VAL A 28 0.73 7.91 7.90
C VAL A 28 0.32 7.52 6.49
N ILE A 29 -0.09 6.26 6.26
CA ILE A 29 -0.53 5.81 4.94
C ILE A 29 -1.76 6.60 4.47
N SER A 30 -2.74 6.84 5.35
CA SER A 30 -3.97 7.57 4.99
C SER A 30 -3.76 9.03 4.59
N GLU A 31 -2.62 9.62 4.96
CA GLU A 31 -2.24 11.00 4.66
C GLU A 31 -1.14 11.09 3.57
N MET A 32 -0.57 9.95 3.15
CA MET A 32 0.56 9.90 2.23
C MET A 32 0.12 9.95 0.78
N ASP A 33 0.70 10.86 0.00
CA ASP A 33 0.49 10.90 -1.45
C ASP A 33 1.03 9.64 -2.13
N CYS A 34 0.38 9.21 -3.22
CA CYS A 34 0.83 8.06 -3.96
C CYS A 34 2.19 8.37 -4.64
N PRO A 35 3.29 7.68 -4.28
CA PRO A 35 4.60 8.00 -4.84
C PRO A 35 4.70 7.68 -6.35
N ASN A 36 3.79 6.87 -6.88
CA ASN A 36 3.75 6.50 -8.29
C ASN A 36 3.00 7.53 -9.16
N CYS A 37 1.94 8.17 -8.65
CA CYS A 37 1.07 9.04 -9.47
C CYS A 37 0.80 10.43 -8.88
N GLY A 38 1.33 10.72 -7.70
CA GLY A 38 1.15 11.99 -6.99
C GLY A 38 -0.28 12.25 -6.49
N GLU A 39 -1.15 11.23 -6.48
CA GLU A 39 -2.52 11.40 -5.96
C GLU A 39 -2.51 11.58 -4.45
N GLU A 40 -3.19 12.62 -3.96
CA GLU A 40 -3.27 12.96 -2.54
C GLU A 40 -3.75 11.78 -1.69
N GLY A 41 -3.20 11.63 -0.48
CA GLY A 41 -3.47 10.46 0.37
C GLY A 41 -4.92 10.29 0.82
N TYR A 42 -5.63 11.40 1.08
CA TYR A 42 -6.96 11.38 1.70
C TYR A 42 -7.99 10.62 0.83
N HIS A 43 -8.53 9.52 1.37
CA HIS A 43 -9.44 8.56 0.69
C HIS A 43 -8.88 7.85 -0.56
N ASN A 44 -7.57 7.93 -0.80
CA ASN A 44 -6.94 7.31 -1.97
C ASN A 44 -6.46 5.88 -1.72
N TRP A 45 -5.93 5.59 -0.53
CA TRP A 45 -5.47 4.24 -0.18
C TRP A 45 -6.61 3.34 0.27
N ILE A 46 -6.81 2.23 -0.42
CA ILE A 46 -7.81 1.21 -0.08
C ILE A 46 -7.11 -0.03 0.44
N LEU A 47 -7.56 -0.52 1.60
CA LEU A 47 -7.15 -1.81 2.13
C LEU A 47 -7.54 -2.93 1.14
N SER A 48 -6.56 -3.69 0.66
CA SER A 48 -6.73 -4.75 -0.32
C SER A 48 -6.84 -6.12 0.34
N HIS A 49 -5.75 -6.58 0.96
CA HIS A 49 -5.62 -7.91 1.54
C HIS A 49 -4.41 -7.96 2.48
N ILE A 50 -4.21 -9.12 3.12
CA ILE A 50 -2.98 -9.46 3.82
C ILE A 50 -2.08 -10.23 2.86
N GLY A 51 -0.86 -9.74 2.66
CA GLY A 51 0.05 -10.22 1.62
C GLY A 51 1.49 -10.40 2.08
N ASP A 52 2.34 -10.80 1.14
CA ASP A 52 3.78 -11.01 1.31
C ASP A 52 4.51 -10.44 0.09
N SER A 53 5.11 -9.26 0.24
CA SER A 53 5.79 -8.53 -0.83
C SER A 53 6.85 -9.37 -1.53
N GLU A 54 7.56 -10.27 -0.83
CA GLU A 54 8.57 -11.11 -1.44
C GLU A 54 7.99 -12.18 -2.36
N LYS A 55 6.78 -12.66 -2.08
CA LYS A 55 6.07 -13.63 -2.94
C LYS A 55 5.28 -12.97 -4.06
N GLU A 56 4.79 -11.77 -3.81
CA GLU A 56 3.93 -11.06 -4.74
C GLU A 56 4.67 -10.09 -5.65
N LYS A 57 5.98 -9.90 -5.44
CA LYS A 57 6.76 -8.98 -6.26
C LYS A 57 6.77 -9.29 -7.74
N GLU A 58 6.50 -10.54 -8.12
CA GLU A 58 6.39 -10.95 -9.53
C GLU A 58 5.01 -10.62 -10.13
N ASN A 59 3.98 -10.43 -9.29
CA ASN A 59 2.62 -10.08 -9.73
C ASN A 59 2.47 -8.59 -10.03
N TYR A 60 3.25 -7.75 -9.35
CA TYR A 60 3.23 -6.31 -9.53
C TYR A 60 4.54 -5.90 -10.18
N ASN A 61 4.48 -5.36 -11.41
CA ASN A 61 5.65 -4.78 -12.05
C ASN A 61 6.12 -3.58 -11.20
N TRP A 62 7.08 -3.80 -10.30
CA TRP A 62 7.81 -2.73 -9.62
C TRP A 62 8.50 -1.91 -10.72
N LYS A 63 7.98 -0.71 -10.98
CA LYS A 63 8.67 0.28 -11.80
C LYS A 63 9.29 1.32 -10.89
#